data_AF-A0A367R9Y4-F1
#
_entry.id   AF-A0A367R9Y4-F1
#
_cell.length_a   1.000
_cell.length_b   1.000
_cell.length_c   1.000
_cell.angle_alpha   90.00
_cell.angle_beta   90.00
_cell.angle_gamma   90.00
#
_symmetry.space_group_name_H-M   'P 1'
#
loop_
_entity.id
_entity.type
_entity.pdbx_description
1 polymer ?
#
loop_
_entity_poly.entity_id
_entity_poly.type
_entity_poly.pdbx_seq_one_letter_code
_entity_poly.pdbx_strand_id
1 'polypeptide(L)'
;MLYGFSSHVIPRPHDWPKWVYVTGFWFIDQADTYEPPLELEDFLGKKVPPLCFGFGSMTMPHPGYLTYYIVEALKKTRQGDIILSGWGNIGNIVNIKDSLRVFVIKDVPHDWLLPQVRAMVHHGGAGTTAAVLRAGIPERDSTLLCRSACLG
;
A
#
# COMPACT_ATOMS: atom_id res chain seq x y z
N MET A 1 12.61 -13.11 -23.31
CA MET A 1 12.11 -13.01 -21.91
C MET A 1 11.72 -11.57 -21.66
N LEU A 2 10.59 -11.33 -21.01
CA LEU A 2 10.06 -9.99 -20.76
C LEU A 2 10.02 -9.73 -19.25
N TYR A 3 10.49 -8.56 -18.84
CA TYR A 3 10.44 -8.10 -17.46
C TYR A 3 9.47 -6.92 -17.33
N GLY A 4 8.45 -7.10 -16.49
CA GLY A 4 7.38 -6.14 -16.23
C GLY A 4 7.75 -5.07 -15.19
N PHE A 5 8.93 -4.46 -15.28
CA PHE A 5 9.31 -3.31 -14.46
C PHE A 5 9.77 -2.14 -15.34
N SER A 6 9.81 -0.93 -14.79
CA SER A 6 10.21 0.28 -15.53
C SER A 6 11.73 0.50 -15.51
N SER A 7 12.29 0.78 -16.69
CA SER A 7 13.70 1.18 -16.85
C SER A 7 14.04 2.51 -16.18
N HIS A 8 13.03 3.34 -15.89
CA HIS A 8 13.19 4.58 -15.13
C HIS A 8 13.35 4.34 -13.63
N VAL A 9 12.91 3.19 -13.13
CA VAL A 9 13.06 2.79 -11.72
C VAL A 9 14.33 1.97 -11.55
N ILE A 10 14.54 0.98 -12.42
CA ILE A 10 15.75 0.14 -12.45
C ILE A 10 16.27 0.13 -13.88
N PRO A 11 17.45 0.72 -14.16
CA PRO A 11 18.01 0.68 -15.50
C PRO A 11 18.28 -0.76 -15.91
N ARG A 12 18.12 -1.05 -17.21
CA ARG A 12 18.43 -2.36 -17.77
C ARG A 12 19.94 -2.65 -17.55
N PRO A 13 20.30 -3.79 -16.93
CA PRO A 13 21.70 -4.17 -16.79
C PRO A 13 22.41 -4.34 -18.15
N HIS A 14 23.67 -3.92 -18.22
CA HIS A 14 24.45 -3.94 -19.47
C HIS A 14 24.83 -5.35 -19.94
N ASP A 15 24.88 -6.30 -19.02
CA ASP A 15 25.22 -7.71 -19.24
C ASP A 15 24.03 -8.55 -19.72
N TRP A 16 22.83 -7.96 -19.82
CA TRP A 16 21.64 -8.70 -20.24
C TRP A 16 21.62 -9.00 -21.75
N PRO A 17 21.35 -10.26 -22.15
CA PRO A 17 21.24 -10.64 -23.56
C PRO A 17 20.19 -9.82 -24.33
N LYS A 18 20.44 -9.56 -25.62
CA LYS A 18 19.57 -8.71 -26.47
C LYS A 18 18.11 -9.18 -26.57
N TRP A 19 17.83 -10.46 -26.34
CA TRP A 19 16.48 -11.05 -26.38
C TRP A 19 15.70 -10.92 -25.06
N VAL A 20 16.34 -10.36 -24.02
CA VAL A 20 15.67 -9.94 -22.78
C VAL A 20 15.16 -8.51 -22.99
N TYR A 21 13.95 -8.18 -22.56
CA TYR A 21 13.39 -6.83 -22.66
C TYR A 21 12.80 -6.37 -21.33
N VAL A 22 13.05 -5.11 -20.97
CA VAL A 22 12.37 -4.40 -19.87
C VAL A 22 11.23 -3.63 -20.51
N THR A 23 9.98 -4.02 -20.22
CA THR A 23 8.82 -3.54 -20.98
C THR A 23 8.03 -2.43 -20.28
N GLY A 24 8.45 -2.03 -19.07
CA GLY A 24 7.61 -1.23 -18.20
C GLY A 24 6.69 -2.10 -17.35
N PHE A 25 6.02 -1.46 -16.38
CA PHE A 25 5.04 -2.12 -15.53
C PHE A 25 3.80 -2.53 -16.33
N TRP A 26 3.21 -3.66 -15.94
CA TRP A 26 1.95 -4.14 -16.49
C TRP A 26 0.85 -3.83 -15.49
N PHE A 27 -0.16 -3.08 -15.96
CA PHE A 27 -1.27 -2.67 -15.14
C PHE A 27 -2.54 -3.36 -15.57
N ILE A 28 -3.41 -3.61 -14.60
CA ILE A 28 -4.79 -4.02 -14.82
C ILE A 28 -5.62 -2.81 -14.35
N ASP A 29 -6.27 -2.14 -15.29
CA ASP A 29 -7.12 -1.00 -14.99
C ASP A 29 -8.51 -1.53 -14.59
N GLN A 30 -8.87 -1.35 -13.32
CA GLN A 30 -10.10 -1.87 -12.72
C GLN A 30 -10.99 -0.76 -12.16
N ALA A 31 -10.45 0.46 -12.02
CA ALA A 31 -11.16 1.61 -11.44
C ALA A 31 -12.51 1.88 -12.09
N ASP A 32 -12.62 1.80 -13.42
CA ASP A 32 -13.84 2.10 -14.18
C ASP A 32 -14.99 1.12 -13.90
N THR A 33 -14.66 -0.07 -13.40
CA THR A 33 -15.63 -1.16 -13.13
C THR A 33 -15.81 -1.43 -11.64
N TYR A 34 -15.10 -0.69 -10.78
CA TYR A 34 -15.12 -0.91 -9.35
C TYR A 34 -16.23 -0.10 -8.70
N GLU A 35 -17.11 -0.80 -7.98
CA GLU A 35 -18.16 -0.19 -7.16
C GLU A 35 -17.69 -0.19 -5.68
N PRO A 36 -17.29 0.98 -5.13
CA PRO A 36 -16.85 1.07 -3.74
C PRO A 36 -18.02 0.91 -2.77
N PRO A 37 -17.80 0.34 -1.57
CA PRO A 37 -18.78 0.41 -0.49
C PRO A 37 -19.02 1.86 -0.07
N LEU A 38 -20.27 2.22 0.24
CA LEU A 38 -20.66 3.58 0.67
C LEU A 38 -19.84 4.06 1.88
N GLU A 39 -19.53 3.16 2.81
CA GLU A 39 -18.76 3.50 4.00
C GLU A 39 -17.32 3.91 3.67
N LEU A 40 -16.74 3.38 2.59
CA LEU A 40 -15.42 3.75 2.10
C LEU A 40 -15.45 5.14 1.46
N GLU A 41 -16.46 5.41 0.64
CA GLU A 41 -16.65 6.73 0.01
C GLU A 41 -16.86 7.82 1.08
N ASP A 42 -17.72 7.56 2.06
CA ASP A 42 -17.96 8.47 3.19
C ASP A 42 -16.69 8.72 4.01
N PHE A 43 -15.83 7.71 4.15
CA PHE A 43 -14.56 7.85 4.83
C PHE A 43 -13.57 8.74 4.05
N LEU A 44 -13.51 8.54 2.73
CA LEU A 44 -12.65 9.28 1.79
C LEU A 44 -13.12 10.73 1.58
N GLY A 45 -14.42 10.99 1.61
CA GLY A 45 -15.03 12.32 1.43
C GLY A 45 -14.69 13.36 2.52
N LYS A 46 -13.87 12.99 3.52
CA LYS A 46 -13.42 13.88 4.59
C LYS A 46 -12.26 14.79 4.13
N LYS A 47 -12.20 16.02 4.64
CA LYS A 47 -11.26 17.09 4.23
C LYS A 47 -9.77 16.74 4.14
N VAL A 48 -9.30 15.72 4.84
CA VAL A 48 -7.88 15.33 4.88
C VAL A 48 -7.75 13.93 4.30
N PRO A 49 -7.10 13.74 3.13
CA PRO A 49 -6.89 12.42 2.55
C PRO A 49 -6.13 11.48 3.51
N PRO A 50 -6.52 10.21 3.61
CA PRO A 50 -5.92 9.28 4.56
C PRO A 50 -4.53 8.78 4.12
N LEU A 51 -3.74 8.19 5.02
CA LEU A 51 -2.64 7.30 4.60
C LEU A 51 -3.21 5.90 4.30
N CYS A 52 -2.63 5.21 3.34
CA CYS A 52 -2.96 3.82 3.05
C CYS A 52 -1.87 2.89 3.60
N PHE A 53 -2.27 1.81 4.26
CA PHE A 53 -1.37 0.76 4.75
C PHE A 53 -1.74 -0.55 4.07
N GLY A 54 -0.81 -1.16 3.34
CA GLY A 54 -1.07 -2.41 2.61
C GLY A 54 0.17 -3.31 2.53
N PHE A 55 0.12 -4.45 3.21
CA PHE A 55 1.24 -5.39 3.28
C PHE A 55 1.06 -6.62 2.37
N GLY A 56 0.05 -6.57 1.48
CA GLY A 56 -0.20 -7.58 0.46
C GLY A 56 -0.46 -8.98 1.04
N SER A 57 0.06 -9.99 0.35
CA SER A 57 -0.07 -11.40 0.70
C SER A 57 1.01 -11.90 1.67
N MET A 58 1.81 -11.01 2.27
CA MET A 58 2.81 -11.43 3.23
C MET A 58 2.14 -11.99 4.49
N THR A 59 2.38 -13.27 4.78
CA THR A 59 2.08 -13.88 6.07
C THR A 59 3.06 -13.35 7.10
N MET A 60 2.59 -12.47 7.98
CA MET A 60 3.39 -11.99 9.09
C MET A 60 3.15 -12.85 10.33
N PRO A 61 4.20 -13.15 11.14
CA PRO A 61 4.05 -13.98 12.33
C PRO A 61 3.06 -13.41 13.36
N HIS A 62 2.92 -12.08 13.44
CA HIS A 62 2.05 -11.42 14.42
C HIS A 62 1.33 -10.18 13.83
N PRO A 63 0.27 -10.36 13.03
CA PRO A 63 -0.47 -9.24 12.41
C PRO A 63 -1.13 -8.31 13.43
N GLY A 64 -1.44 -8.82 14.63
CA GLY A 64 -1.96 -8.04 15.75
C GLY A 64 -0.98 -6.94 16.20
N TYR A 65 0.30 -7.24 16.38
CA TYR A 65 1.27 -6.23 16.83
C TYR A 65 1.43 -5.10 15.81
N LEU A 66 1.49 -5.42 14.52
CA LEU A 66 1.55 -4.38 13.49
C LEU A 66 0.31 -3.50 13.52
N THR A 67 -0.87 -4.11 13.60
CA THR A 67 -2.13 -3.38 13.70
C THR A 67 -2.11 -2.44 14.91
N TYR A 68 -1.64 -2.93 16.06
CA TYR A 68 -1.50 -2.14 17.28
C TYR A 68 -0.55 -0.94 17.07
N TYR A 69 0.66 -1.17 16.54
CA TYR A 69 1.62 -0.09 16.31
C TYR A 69 1.16 0.94 15.28
N ILE A 70 0.46 0.49 14.23
CA ILE A 70 -0.18 1.40 13.28
C ILE A 70 -1.15 2.28 14.08
N VAL A 71 -2.16 1.69 14.73
CA VAL A 71 -3.18 2.43 15.49
C VAL A 71 -2.58 3.41 16.51
N GLU A 72 -1.57 2.99 17.26
CA GLU A 72 -0.88 3.86 18.22
C GLU A 72 -0.15 5.03 17.56
N ALA A 73 0.48 4.82 16.40
CA ALA A 73 1.07 5.90 15.62
C ALA A 73 0.00 6.87 15.08
N LEU A 74 -1.16 6.36 14.67
CA LEU A 74 -2.28 7.19 14.17
C LEU A 74 -2.86 8.06 15.29
N LYS A 75 -3.04 7.49 16.49
CA LYS A 75 -3.50 8.23 17.68
C LYS A 75 -2.57 9.42 17.99
N LYS A 76 -1.25 9.23 17.87
CA LYS A 76 -0.26 10.28 18.11
C LYS A 76 -0.28 11.37 17.04
N THR A 77 -0.54 11.00 15.78
CA THR A 77 -0.51 11.94 14.64
C THR A 77 -1.86 12.60 14.36
N ARG A 78 -2.95 12.10 14.96
CA ARG A 78 -4.35 12.52 14.73
C ARG A 78 -4.75 12.47 13.25
N GLN A 79 -4.18 11.51 12.52
CA GLN A 79 -4.49 11.27 11.11
C GLN A 79 -5.56 10.17 11.00
N GLY A 80 -6.15 10.08 9.81
CA GLY A 80 -7.06 8.99 9.48
C GLY A 80 -6.51 8.16 8.35
N ASP A 81 -6.77 6.86 8.39
CA ASP A 81 -6.01 5.91 7.58
C ASP A 81 -6.86 4.74 7.11
N ILE A 82 -6.47 4.19 5.97
CA ILE A 82 -7.04 2.99 5.37
C ILE A 82 -6.05 1.85 5.57
N ILE A 83 -6.52 0.76 6.15
CA ILE A 83 -5.77 -0.49 6.27
C ILE A 83 -6.35 -1.49 5.27
N LEU A 84 -5.56 -1.81 4.25
CA LEU A 84 -5.81 -2.93 3.36
C LEU A 84 -5.41 -4.21 4.10
N SER A 85 -6.40 -4.89 4.69
CA SER A 85 -6.15 -6.08 5.51
C SER A 85 -5.59 -7.24 4.70
N GLY A 86 -5.92 -7.28 3.40
CA GLY A 86 -5.39 -8.25 2.44
C GLY A 86 -5.51 -9.69 2.92
N TRP A 87 -4.56 -10.52 2.53
CA TRP A 87 -4.45 -11.91 3.00
C TRP A 87 -3.72 -12.04 4.34
N GLY A 88 -3.02 -10.98 4.76
CA GLY A 88 -2.26 -10.92 6.02
C GLY A 88 -3.11 -10.69 7.27
N ASN A 89 -4.42 -10.44 7.11
CA ASN A 89 -5.39 -10.32 8.20
C ASN A 89 -5.03 -9.22 9.21
N ILE A 90 -4.41 -8.14 8.71
CA ILE A 90 -4.02 -6.95 9.48
C ILE A 90 -5.29 -6.11 9.68
N GLY A 91 -5.51 -5.57 10.88
CA GLY A 91 -6.73 -4.80 11.19
C GLY A 91 -7.73 -5.52 12.08
N ASN A 92 -7.56 -6.82 12.33
CA ASN A 92 -8.52 -7.64 13.11
C ASN A 92 -8.72 -7.22 14.57
N ILE A 93 -7.74 -6.54 15.13
CA ILE A 93 -7.77 -6.09 16.53
C ILE A 93 -8.12 -4.61 16.64
N VAL A 94 -8.42 -3.93 15.52
CA VAL A 94 -8.84 -2.53 15.55
C VAL A 94 -10.22 -2.48 16.19
N ASN A 95 -10.29 -1.97 17.42
CA ASN A 95 -11.56 -1.51 17.96
C ASN A 95 -11.90 -0.20 17.25
N ILE A 96 -12.83 -0.27 16.30
CA ILE A 96 -13.30 0.89 15.50
C ILE A 96 -13.83 2.00 16.43
N LYS A 97 -14.29 1.66 17.64
CA LYS A 97 -14.77 2.63 18.63
C LYS A 97 -13.66 3.42 19.34
N ASP A 98 -12.43 2.90 19.40
CA ASP A 98 -11.30 3.50 20.12
C ASP A 98 -10.29 4.21 19.18
N SER A 99 -10.47 4.09 17.87
CA SER A 99 -9.57 4.63 16.85
C SER A 99 -10.28 5.74 16.07
N LEU A 100 -9.88 6.99 16.30
CA LEU A 100 -10.62 8.17 15.87
C LEU A 100 -10.83 8.28 14.35
N ARG A 101 -10.13 7.50 13.51
CA ARG A 101 -10.33 7.50 12.06
C ARG A 101 -9.62 6.36 11.31
N VAL A 102 -9.93 5.09 11.61
CA VAL A 102 -9.37 3.93 10.87
C VAL A 102 -10.45 3.23 10.08
N PHE A 103 -10.20 3.00 8.78
CA PHE A 103 -11.05 2.17 7.93
C PHE A 103 -10.30 0.92 7.51
N VAL A 104 -10.85 -0.27 7.80
CA VAL A 104 -10.23 -1.54 7.44
C VAL A 104 -11.05 -2.15 6.31
N ILE A 105 -10.39 -2.47 5.19
CA ILE A 105 -11.02 -3.09 4.03
C ILE A 105 -10.14 -4.21 3.50
N LYS A 106 -10.76 -5.28 3.00
CA LYS A 106 -10.05 -6.47 2.52
C LYS A 106 -9.21 -6.19 1.29
N ASP A 107 -9.85 -5.64 0.26
CA ASP A 107 -9.22 -5.39 -1.02
C ASP A 107 -9.94 -4.25 -1.74
N VAL A 108 -9.16 -3.42 -2.44
CA VAL A 108 -9.63 -2.29 -3.25
C VAL A 108 -8.63 -2.12 -4.39
N PRO A 109 -9.07 -1.94 -5.64
CA PRO A 109 -8.16 -1.67 -6.75
C PRO A 109 -7.26 -0.46 -6.46
N HIS A 110 -5.95 -0.66 -6.61
CA HIS A 110 -4.97 0.39 -6.30
C HIS A 110 -5.10 1.60 -7.24
N ASP A 111 -5.43 1.38 -8.50
CA ASP A 111 -5.67 2.44 -9.49
C ASP A 111 -6.88 3.33 -9.12
N TRP A 112 -7.87 2.76 -8.41
CA TRP A 112 -8.99 3.52 -7.86
C TRP A 112 -8.64 4.22 -6.55
N LEU A 113 -8.00 3.51 -5.61
CA LEU A 113 -7.77 4.00 -4.25
C LEU A 113 -6.64 5.02 -4.16
N LEU A 114 -5.49 4.73 -4.78
CA LEU A 114 -4.26 5.49 -4.55
C LEU A 114 -4.34 6.97 -4.98
N PRO A 115 -5.09 7.37 -6.02
CA PRO A 115 -5.33 8.79 -6.31
C PRO A 115 -6.05 9.56 -5.20
N GLN A 116 -6.71 8.86 -4.27
CA GLN A 116 -7.54 9.43 -3.21
C GLN A 116 -6.85 9.44 -1.84
N VAL A 117 -5.62 8.95 -1.74
CA VAL A 117 -4.83 8.89 -0.50
C VAL A 117 -3.60 9.77 -0.59
N ARG A 118 -3.04 10.18 0.56
CA ARG A 118 -1.89 11.10 0.57
C ARG A 118 -0.53 10.42 0.39
N ALA A 119 -0.43 9.15 0.78
CA ALA A 119 0.77 8.32 0.72
C ALA A 119 0.41 6.87 1.07
N MET A 120 1.29 5.93 0.70
CA MET A 120 1.12 4.52 1.05
C MET A 120 2.33 3.97 1.83
N VAL A 121 2.07 3.25 2.92
CA VAL A 121 3.04 2.38 3.57
C VAL A 121 2.76 0.95 3.13
N HIS A 122 3.75 0.31 2.53
CA HIS A 122 3.59 -1.04 2.00
C HIS A 122 4.88 -1.83 2.13
N HIS A 123 4.88 -3.06 1.65
CA HIS A 123 5.96 -4.02 1.86
C HIS A 123 7.02 -4.09 0.75
N GLY A 124 6.93 -3.25 -0.27
CA GLY A 124 7.88 -3.29 -1.39
C GLY A 124 7.54 -4.30 -2.49
N GLY A 125 6.36 -4.91 -2.47
CA GLY A 125 5.91 -5.77 -3.57
C GLY A 125 5.90 -5.01 -4.89
N ALA A 126 6.51 -5.59 -5.94
CA ALA A 126 6.72 -4.92 -7.23
C ALA A 126 5.44 -4.32 -7.83
N GLY A 127 4.31 -5.02 -7.73
CA GLY A 127 3.01 -4.52 -8.21
C GLY A 127 2.47 -3.34 -7.40
N THR A 128 2.64 -3.34 -6.08
CA THR A 128 2.22 -2.22 -5.22
C THR A 128 3.10 -1.00 -5.46
N THR A 129 4.42 -1.18 -5.53
CA THR A 129 5.36 -0.10 -5.89
C THR A 129 5.02 0.49 -7.26
N ALA A 130 4.74 -0.34 -8.26
CA ALA A 130 4.31 0.12 -9.58
C ALA A 130 3.04 1.00 -9.49
N ALA A 131 2.06 0.57 -8.70
CA ALA A 131 0.79 1.29 -8.55
C ALA A 131 0.96 2.63 -7.83
N VAL A 132 1.77 2.69 -6.77
CA VAL A 132 2.07 3.95 -6.06
C VAL A 132 2.83 4.91 -6.96
N LEU A 133 3.88 4.43 -7.64
CA LEU A 133 4.62 5.24 -8.60
C LEU A 133 3.72 5.78 -9.72
N ARG A 134 2.78 4.97 -10.22
CA ARG A 134 1.80 5.40 -11.22
C ARG A 134 0.84 6.45 -10.67
N ALA A 135 0.40 6.32 -9.41
CA ALA A 135 -0.47 7.30 -8.76
C ALA A 135 0.26 8.62 -8.40
N GLY A 136 1.58 8.64 -8.44
CA GLY A 136 2.38 9.83 -8.15
C GLY A 136 2.34 10.26 -6.67
N ILE A 137 2.02 9.33 -5.77
CA ILE A 137 1.98 9.60 -4.33
C ILE A 137 3.29 9.14 -3.65
N PRO A 138 3.69 9.74 -2.52
CA PRO A 138 4.80 9.22 -1.72
C PRO A 138 4.55 7.79 -1.22
N GLU A 139 5.57 6.94 -1.27
CA GLU A 139 5.57 5.62 -0.61
C GLU A 139 6.64 5.49 0.47
N ARG A 140 6.37 4.61 1.43
CA ARG A 140 7.37 4.07 2.35
C ARG A 140 7.30 2.55 2.38
N ASP A 141 8.39 1.93 1.93
CA ASP A 141 8.55 0.48 1.93
C ASP A 141 9.06 -0.03 3.29
N SER A 142 8.43 -1.08 3.84
CA SER A 142 8.82 -1.74 5.09
C SER A 142 10.13 -2.56 5.02
N THR A 143 10.66 -2.89 3.85
CA THR A 143 12.01 -3.47 3.75
C THR A 143 13.08 -2.49 4.25
N LEU A 144 12.83 -1.18 4.14
CA LEU A 144 13.67 -0.14 4.75
C LEU A 144 13.46 -0.03 6.27
N LEU A 145 12.28 -0.37 6.79
CA LEU A 145 12.01 -0.44 8.25
C LEU A 145 12.88 -1.52 8.92
N CYS A 146 12.99 -2.71 8.31
CA CYS A 146 13.79 -3.80 8.86
C CYS A 146 15.29 -3.43 8.91
N ARG A 147 15.81 -2.72 7.90
CA ARG A 147 17.20 -2.22 7.93
C ARG A 147 17.43 -1.12 8.98
N SER A 148 16.46 -0.25 9.20
CA SER A 148 16.57 0.79 10.25
C SER A 148 16.43 0.25 11.67
N ALA A 149 15.69 -0.84 11.87
CA ALA A 149 15.49 -1.47 13.18
C ALA A 149 16.65 -2.40 13.60
N CYS A 150 17.49 -2.86 12.66
CA CYS A 150 18.68 -3.66 12.94
C CYS A 150 19.97 -2.84 13.11
N LEU A 151 19.89 -1.51 13.00
CA LEU A 151 21.03 -0.59 13.19
C LEU A 151 20.92 0.24 14.49
N GLY A 152 20.08 -0.21 15.43
CA GLY A 152 19.97 0.36 16.78
C GLY A 152 20.66 -0.50 17.82
#